data_AF-A0A803LPZ9-F1
#
_entry.id   AF-A0A803LPZ9-F1
#
_cell.length_a   1.000
_cell.length_b   1.000
_cell.length_c   1.000
_cell.angle_alpha   90.00
_cell.angle_beta   90.00
_cell.angle_gamma   90.00
#
_symmetry.space_group_name_H-M   'P 1'
#
loop_
_entity.id
_entity.type
_entity.pdbx_description
1 polymer ?
#
loop_
_entity_poly.entity_id
_entity_poly.type
_entity_poly.pdbx_seq_one_letter_code
_entity_poly.pdbx_strand_id
1 'polypeptide(L)'
;MEKKPSEFEDLSSVQAVLVGALAPGVNAPTWTTLKMVFVMLGASLILMLVLGFTSSDTALILHVGFLVLITLTLFLLLTSFLEQTGLVSVEHQMQEMGLVPKDIKTSPKTE
;
A
#
# COMPACT_ATOMS: atom_id res chain seq x y z
N MET A 1 41.49 15.76 -2.51
CA MET A 1 40.66 14.85 -1.69
C MET A 1 39.40 14.55 -2.48
N GLU A 2 39.40 13.46 -3.24
CA GLU A 2 38.21 12.95 -3.91
C GLU A 2 37.25 12.42 -2.84
N LYS A 3 36.08 13.06 -2.73
CA LYS A 3 34.99 12.56 -1.91
C LYS A 3 34.31 11.48 -2.75
N LYS A 4 34.20 10.26 -2.23
CA LYS A 4 33.44 9.16 -2.83
C LYS A 4 32.01 9.17 -2.25
N PRO A 5 31.00 9.71 -2.93
CA PRO A 5 29.63 9.29 -2.76
C PRO A 5 29.30 8.31 -3.90
N SER A 6 28.99 7.07 -3.59
CA SER A 6 28.42 6.18 -4.60
C SER A 6 27.41 5.24 -3.97
N GLU A 7 27.73 4.64 -2.83
CA GLU A 7 26.81 3.68 -2.17
C GLU A 7 25.49 4.30 -1.69
N PHE A 8 25.51 5.50 -1.10
CA PHE A 8 24.28 6.14 -0.60
C PHE A 8 23.39 6.69 -1.71
N GLU A 9 23.99 7.14 -2.82
CA GLU A 9 23.24 7.62 -3.99
C GLU A 9 22.66 6.46 -4.80
N ASP A 10 23.39 5.34 -4.90
CA ASP A 10 22.91 4.11 -5.53
C ASP A 10 21.71 3.54 -4.76
N LEU A 11 21.77 3.47 -3.42
CA LEU A 11 20.63 3.05 -2.59
C LEU A 11 19.43 4.00 -2.71
N SER A 12 19.68 5.31 -2.77
CA SER A 12 18.66 6.34 -2.98
C SER A 12 17.98 6.19 -4.36
N SER A 13 18.76 5.88 -5.40
CA SER A 13 18.22 5.66 -6.75
C SER A 13 17.41 4.38 -6.87
N VAL A 14 17.88 3.27 -6.29
CA VAL A 14 17.16 1.98 -6.29
C VAL A 14 15.86 2.11 -5.48
N GLN A 15 15.90 2.80 -4.34
CA GLN A 15 14.71 3.09 -3.55
C GLN A 15 13.74 4.00 -4.31
N ALA A 16 14.23 5.03 -5.01
CA ALA A 16 13.38 5.90 -5.83
C ALA A 16 12.75 5.16 -7.03
N VAL A 17 13.47 4.24 -7.68
CA VAL A 17 12.93 3.38 -8.75
C VAL A 17 11.94 2.36 -8.19
N LEU A 18 12.23 1.76 -7.04
CA LEU A 18 11.32 0.84 -6.36
C LEU A 18 10.03 1.57 -5.93
N VAL A 19 10.15 2.77 -5.35
CA VAL A 19 9.00 3.64 -5.01
C VAL A 19 8.25 4.08 -6.27
N GLY A 20 8.94 4.35 -7.38
CA GLY A 20 8.32 4.66 -8.67
C GLY A 20 7.55 3.48 -9.26
N ALA A 21 8.09 2.26 -9.17
CA ALA A 21 7.39 1.05 -9.59
C ALA A 21 6.22 0.71 -8.66
N LEU A 22 6.32 1.00 -7.36
CA LEU A 22 5.27 0.77 -6.37
C LEU A 22 4.30 1.95 -6.22
N ALA A 23 4.50 3.04 -6.97
CA ALA A 23 3.70 4.25 -6.88
C ALA A 23 2.21 3.95 -7.15
N PRO A 24 1.29 4.48 -6.34
CA PRO A 24 -0.14 4.17 -6.46
C PRO A 24 -0.73 4.50 -7.82
N GLY A 25 -0.18 5.51 -8.50
CA GLY A 25 -0.65 5.96 -9.81
C GLY A 25 -0.49 4.94 -10.94
N VAL A 26 0.49 4.03 -10.85
CA VAL A 26 0.74 3.01 -11.88
C VAL A 26 0.33 1.60 -11.43
N ASN A 27 0.30 1.35 -10.13
CA ASN A 27 0.12 -0.01 -9.57
C ASN A 27 -1.12 -0.18 -8.68
N ALA A 28 -2.10 0.72 -8.72
CA ALA A 28 -3.38 0.55 -8.00
C ALA A 28 -4.08 -0.81 -8.25
N PRO A 29 -4.13 -1.37 -9.48
CA PRO A 29 -4.67 -2.71 -9.72
C PRO A 29 -3.87 -3.81 -9.03
N THR A 30 -2.54 -3.67 -9.01
CA THR A 30 -1.61 -4.58 -8.33
C THR A 30 -1.84 -4.58 -6.82
N TRP A 31 -2.04 -3.41 -6.21
CA TRP A 31 -2.35 -3.29 -4.78
C TRP A 31 -3.68 -3.85 -4.38
N THR A 32 -4.71 -3.64 -5.21
CA THR A 32 -6.02 -4.25 -4.99
C THR A 32 -5.91 -5.78 -5.04
N THR A 33 -5.20 -6.30 -6.04
CA THR A 33 -4.98 -7.75 -6.18
C THR A 33 -4.23 -8.31 -4.98
N LEU A 34 -3.16 -7.65 -4.53
CA LEU A 34 -2.40 -8.09 -3.36
C LEU A 34 -3.25 -8.12 -2.09
N LYS A 35 -4.07 -7.08 -1.85
CA LYS A 35 -5.01 -7.05 -0.72
C LYS A 35 -6.03 -8.20 -0.81
N MET A 36 -6.56 -8.48 -2.01
CA MET A 36 -7.48 -9.60 -2.22
C MET A 36 -6.81 -10.96 -1.97
N VAL A 37 -5.56 -11.14 -2.38
CA VAL A 37 -4.78 -12.36 -2.10
C VAL A 37 -4.59 -12.54 -0.59
N PHE A 38 -4.27 -11.48 0.15
CA PHE A 38 -4.18 -11.54 1.61
C PHE A 38 -5.51 -11.92 2.27
N VAL A 39 -6.63 -11.39 1.78
CA VAL A 39 -7.97 -11.76 2.27
C VAL A 39 -8.27 -13.23 1.99
N MET A 40 -7.99 -13.71 0.78
CA MET A 40 -8.21 -15.12 0.41
C MET A 40 -7.31 -16.07 1.19
N LEU A 41 -6.04 -15.69 1.40
CA LEU A 41 -5.11 -16.40 2.26
C LEU A 41 -5.65 -16.47 3.70
N GLY A 42 -6.09 -15.34 4.25
CA GLY A 42 -6.71 -15.28 5.58
C GLY A 42 -7.93 -16.19 5.70
N ALA A 43 -8.85 -16.17 4.73
CA ALA A 43 -10.00 -17.06 4.69
C ALA A 43 -9.59 -18.55 4.67
N SER A 44 -8.56 -18.91 3.89
CA SER A 44 -8.05 -20.28 3.84
C SER A 44 -7.41 -20.72 5.16
N LEU A 45 -6.68 -19.83 5.83
CA LEU A 45 -6.07 -20.12 7.14
C LEU A 45 -7.11 -20.26 8.23
N ILE A 46 -8.16 -19.43 8.22
CA ILE A 46 -9.31 -19.57 9.13
C ILE A 46 -9.95 -20.94 8.94
N LEU A 47 -10.18 -21.36 7.69
CA LEU A 47 -10.73 -22.68 7.42
C LEU A 47 -9.82 -23.81 7.94
N MET A 48 -8.51 -23.74 7.68
CA MET A 48 -7.55 -24.71 8.20
C MET A 48 -7.52 -24.73 9.73
N LEU A 49 -7.68 -23.57 10.38
CA LEU A 49 -7.69 -23.46 11.84
C LEU A 49 -8.96 -24.10 12.42
N VAL A 50 -10.12 -23.87 11.81
CA VAL A 50 -11.39 -24.52 12.17
C VAL A 50 -11.28 -26.03 12.01
N LEU A 51 -10.67 -26.51 10.93
CA LEU A 51 -10.41 -27.93 10.73
C LEU A 51 -9.46 -28.49 11.81
N GLY A 52 -8.42 -27.75 12.17
CA GLY A 52 -7.51 -28.11 13.27
C GLY A 52 -8.20 -28.27 14.61
N PHE A 53 -9.10 -27.33 14.94
CA PHE A 53 -9.94 -27.44 16.13
C PHE A 53 -10.88 -28.64 16.06
N THR A 54 -11.47 -28.90 14.89
CA THR A 54 -12.38 -30.03 14.69
C THR A 54 -11.66 -31.37 14.84
N SER A 55 -10.43 -31.48 14.32
CA SER A 55 -9.61 -32.69 14.45
C SER A 55 -8.90 -32.81 15.80
N SER A 56 -8.97 -31.79 16.66
CA SER A 56 -8.21 -31.69 17.92
C SER A 56 -6.70 -31.87 17.72
N ASP A 57 -6.18 -31.49 16.56
CA ASP A 57 -4.76 -31.57 16.24
C ASP A 57 -4.03 -30.32 16.73
N THR A 58 -3.45 -30.41 17.92
CA THR A 58 -2.72 -29.30 18.57
C THR A 58 -1.55 -28.79 17.74
N ALA A 59 -0.84 -29.68 17.03
CA ALA A 59 0.31 -29.28 16.22
C ALA A 59 -0.14 -28.44 15.01
N LEU A 60 -1.22 -28.87 14.34
CA LEU A 60 -1.84 -28.13 13.26
C LEU A 60 -2.37 -26.77 13.77
N ILE A 61 -3.10 -26.75 14.90
CA ILE A 61 -3.63 -25.51 15.49
C ILE A 61 -2.50 -24.51 15.78
N LEU A 62 -1.41 -24.94 16.42
CA LEU A 62 -0.28 -24.07 16.71
C LEU A 62 0.35 -23.55 15.42
N HIS A 63 0.65 -24.44 14.47
CA HIS A 63 1.30 -24.09 13.22
C HIS A 63 0.47 -23.09 12.41
N VAL A 64 -0.82 -23.38 12.21
CA VAL A 64 -1.73 -22.49 11.48
C VAL A 64 -1.97 -21.19 12.25
N GLY A 65 -2.07 -21.23 13.59
CA GLY A 65 -2.15 -20.03 14.42
C GLY A 65 -0.95 -19.11 14.24
N PHE A 66 0.26 -19.67 14.14
CA PHE A 66 1.47 -18.90 13.84
C PHE A 66 1.44 -18.30 12.42
N LEU A 67 0.95 -19.04 11.43
CA LEU A 67 0.75 -18.52 10.08
C LEU A 67 -0.27 -17.39 10.03
N VAL A 68 -1.34 -17.45 10.83
CA VAL A 68 -2.31 -16.35 10.98
C VAL A 68 -1.64 -15.09 11.54
N LEU A 69 -0.81 -15.22 12.59
CA LEU A 69 -0.06 -14.09 13.16
C LEU A 69 0.88 -13.44 12.14
N ILE A 70 1.62 -14.25 11.37
CA ILE A 70 2.49 -13.76 10.31
C ILE A 70 1.67 -13.03 9.24
N THR A 71 0.58 -13.65 8.78
CA THR A 71 -0.27 -13.07 7.72
C THR A 71 -0.86 -11.73 8.15
N LEU A 72 -1.34 -11.63 9.39
CA LEU A 72 -1.84 -10.38 9.96
C LEU A 72 -0.74 -9.32 10.05
N THR A 73 0.44 -9.69 10.54
CA THR A 73 1.58 -8.77 10.63
C THR A 73 1.97 -8.25 9.25
N LEU A 74 2.13 -9.14 8.27
CA LEU A 74 2.46 -8.76 6.88
C LEU A 74 1.37 -7.89 6.25
N PHE A 75 0.10 -8.17 6.51
CA PHE A 75 -1.01 -7.36 6.01
C PHE A 75 -1.00 -5.94 6.59
N LEU A 76 -0.72 -5.81 7.90
CA LEU A 76 -0.57 -4.51 8.54
C LEU A 76 0.65 -3.76 7.99
N LEU A 77 1.80 -4.42 7.88
CA LEU A 77 3.01 -3.81 7.30
C LEU A 77 2.76 -3.34 5.87
N LEU A 78 2.10 -4.16 5.05
CA LEU A 78 1.74 -3.81 3.68
C LEU A 78 0.78 -2.61 3.68
N THR A 79 -0.24 -2.62 4.53
CA THR A 79 -1.19 -1.51 4.61
C THR A 79 -0.50 -0.22 5.04
N SER A 80 0.30 -0.26 6.11
CA SER A 80 1.10 0.89 6.56
C SER A 80 2.09 1.39 5.51
N PHE A 81 2.72 0.47 4.76
CA PHE A 81 3.60 0.83 3.66
C PHE A 81 2.84 1.54 2.53
N LEU A 82 1.65 1.05 2.17
CA LEU A 82 0.79 1.68 1.17
C LEU A 82 0.29 3.07 1.62
N GLU A 83 -0.02 3.23 2.91
CA GLU A 83 -0.38 4.52 3.48
C GLU A 83 0.78 5.52 3.38
N GLN A 84 1.99 5.09 3.74
CA GLN A 84 3.20 5.94 3.70
C GLN A 84 3.66 6.28 2.27
N THR A 85 3.50 5.35 1.32
CA THR A 85 3.94 5.54 -0.08
C THR A 85 2.87 6.15 -0.97
N GLY A 86 1.62 6.26 -0.50
CA GLY A 86 0.49 6.42 -1.40
C GLY A 86 -0.78 7.08 -0.89
N LEU A 87 -0.79 7.66 0.31
CA LEU A 87 -1.87 8.52 0.77
C LEU A 87 -1.39 9.96 1.02
N VAL A 88 -0.76 10.58 0.04
CA VAL A 88 -1.23 11.95 -0.25
C VAL A 88 -2.60 11.73 -0.87
N SER A 89 -3.63 11.79 -0.03
CA SER A 89 -5.01 11.53 -0.43
C SER A 89 -5.31 12.40 -1.67
N VAL A 90 -5.97 11.82 -2.66
CA VAL A 90 -6.39 12.55 -3.86
C VAL A 90 -7.25 13.76 -3.45
N GLU A 91 -7.88 13.76 -2.27
CA GLU A 91 -8.55 14.94 -1.70
C GLU A 91 -7.58 16.09 -1.39
N HIS A 92 -6.37 15.84 -0.85
CA HIS A 92 -5.36 16.89 -0.63
C HIS A 92 -4.78 17.40 -1.96
N GLN A 93 -4.65 16.53 -2.97
CA GLN A 93 -4.24 16.95 -4.32
C GLN A 93 -5.34 17.71 -5.08
N MET A 94 -6.63 17.39 -4.89
CA MET A 94 -7.74 18.17 -5.45
C MET A 94 -7.88 19.55 -4.80
N GLN A 95 -7.57 19.64 -3.51
CA GLN A 95 -7.57 20.90 -2.77
C GLN A 95 -6.37 21.81 -3.13
N GLU A 96 -5.18 21.23 -3.40
CA GLU A 96 -4.01 21.98 -3.87
C GLU A 96 -4.01 22.27 -5.38
N MET A 97 -4.69 21.48 -6.21
CA MET A 97 -4.87 21.77 -7.65
C MET A 97 -5.92 22.86 -7.94
N GLY A 98 -6.54 23.45 -6.92
CA GLY A 98 -7.37 24.64 -7.10
C GLY A 98 -8.59 24.47 -8.00
N LEU A 99 -9.15 23.25 -8.11
CA LEU A 99 -10.37 22.96 -8.88
C LEU A 99 -11.66 23.27 -8.10
N VAL A 100 -11.68 24.40 -7.37
CA VAL A 100 -12.94 25.12 -7.19
C VAL A 100 -13.04 26.02 -8.41
N PRO A 101 -14.09 25.91 -9.25
CA PRO A 101 -14.30 26.84 -10.35
C PRO A 101 -14.39 28.27 -9.80
N LYS A 102 -13.29 29.02 -9.84
CA LYS A 102 -13.33 30.47 -9.90
C LYS A 102 -13.54 30.79 -11.36
N ASP A 103 -14.80 30.79 -11.79
CA ASP A 103 -15.12 31.37 -13.09
C ASP A 103 -14.73 32.84 -13.07
N ILE A 104 -13.84 33.14 -14.01
CA ILE A 104 -13.15 34.39 -14.22
C ILE A 104 -14.13 35.37 -14.88
N LYS A 105 -14.26 36.53 -14.23
CA LYS A 105 -14.62 37.85 -14.75
C LYS A 105 -14.78 37.95 -16.27
N THR A 106 -15.95 38.41 -16.72
CA THR A 106 -16.05 39.17 -17.98
C THR A 106 -16.57 40.58 -17.68
N SER A 107 -15.69 41.56 -17.79
CA SER A 107 -15.98 42.96 -18.06
C SER A 107 -14.85 43.40 -19.01
N PRO A 108 -15.05 44.24 -20.05
CA PRO A 108 -16.01 45.34 -20.14
C PRO A 108 -16.77 45.44 -21.48
N LYS A 109 -17.87 46.20 -21.52
CA LYS A 109 -18.31 46.86 -22.76
C LYS A 109 -18.59 48.34 -22.48
N THR A 110 -17.78 49.15 -23.14
CA THR A 110 -17.96 50.56 -23.49
C THR A 110 -19.27 50.77 -24.23
N GLU A 111 -20.16 51.61 -23.70
CA GLU A 111 -20.79 52.78 -24.35
C GLU A 111 -21.68 53.50 -23.33
#